data_AF-J3HA19-F1
#
_entry.id   AF-J3HA19-F1
#
_cell.length_a   1.000
_cell.length_b   1.000
_cell.length_c   1.000
_cell.angle_alpha   90.00
_cell.angle_beta   90.00
_cell.angle_gamma   90.00
#
_symmetry.space_group_name_H-M   'P 1'
#
loop_
_entity.id
_entity.type
_entity.pdbx_description
1 polymer ?
#
loop_
_entity_poly.entity_id
_entity_poly.type
_entity_poly.pdbx_seq_one_letter_code
_entity_poly.pdbx_strand_id
1 'polypeptide(L)'
;MQLIFSEFDIISLPNESLIISTNGASKTDSKKLLIVLQELKKQQPSRIPKALFDKIVSAQKLPIKETYTFLNLAIGLKNQPSEIYFKKVLIAHDWSNREEFKALIDQEVKFDHEIVNDLESLVDRARDNAFLIKIVCMQYNY
;
A
#
# COMPACT_ATOMS: atom_id res chain seq x y z
N MET A 1 7.24 5.84 -13.91
CA MET A 1 6.84 5.36 -12.58
C MET A 1 6.24 6.51 -11.79
N GLN A 2 5.08 6.28 -11.17
CA GLN A 2 4.32 7.30 -10.43
C GLN A 2 4.39 6.98 -8.94
N LEU A 3 4.41 8.00 -8.10
CA LEU A 3 4.31 7.89 -6.65
C LEU A 3 2.92 8.29 -6.21
N ILE A 4 2.43 7.66 -5.15
CA ILE A 4 1.19 7.99 -4.45
C ILE A 4 1.50 8.23 -2.97
N PHE A 5 0.70 9.06 -2.32
CA PHE A 5 0.80 9.35 -0.89
C PHE A 5 -0.60 9.62 -0.33
N SER A 6 -0.75 9.47 0.99
CA SER A 6 -2.01 9.77 1.69
C SER A 6 -2.25 11.27 1.77
N GLU A 7 -3.50 11.68 1.97
CA GLU A 7 -3.80 13.04 2.40
C GLU A 7 -3.10 13.34 3.73
N PHE A 8 -2.62 14.58 3.89
CA PHE A 8 -1.94 15.01 5.10
C PHE A 8 -2.08 16.51 5.37
N ASP A 9 -2.01 16.84 6.65
CA ASP A 9 -1.96 18.20 7.16
C ASP A 9 -0.63 18.54 7.81
N ILE A 10 -0.29 19.83 7.76
CA ILE A 10 0.91 20.39 8.38
C ILE A 10 0.44 21.42 9.40
N ILE A 11 0.73 21.18 10.67
CA ILE A 11 0.46 22.10 11.77
C ILE A 11 1.78 22.74 12.18
N SER A 12 1.86 24.06 12.04
CA SER A 12 3.01 24.84 12.50
C SER A 12 2.95 25.07 14.00
N LEU A 13 3.95 24.59 14.73
CA LEU A 13 4.19 24.87 16.15
C LEU A 13 5.37 25.86 16.28
N PRO A 14 5.60 26.46 17.45
CA PRO A 14 6.65 27.49 17.61
C PRO A 14 8.06 27.04 17.18
N ASN A 15 8.43 25.79 17.45
CA ASN A 15 9.79 25.28 17.21
C ASN A 15 9.85 24.14 16.18
N GLU A 16 8.71 23.56 15.83
CA GLU A 16 8.63 22.41 14.93
C GLU A 16 7.33 22.43 14.14
N SER A 17 7.19 21.53 13.20
CA SER A 17 5.95 21.31 12.47
C SER A 17 5.53 19.86 12.60
N LEU A 18 4.24 19.67 12.86
CA LEU A 18 3.62 18.35 12.94
C LEU A 18 2.97 18.02 11.59
N ILE A 19 3.23 16.82 11.11
CA ILE A 19 2.67 16.24 9.90
C ILE A 19 1.68 15.18 10.37
N ILE A 20 0.41 15.34 10.02
CA ILE A 20 -0.65 14.40 10.39
C ILE A 20 -1.16 13.75 9.11
N SER A 21 -1.14 12.41 9.07
CA SER A 21 -1.70 11.62 7.97
C SER A 21 -2.39 10.37 8.50
N THR A 22 -2.96 9.57 7.60
CA THR A 22 -3.48 8.23 7.93
C THR A 22 -2.40 7.30 8.50
N ASN A 23 -1.12 7.59 8.26
CA ASN A 23 0.01 6.79 8.76
C ASN A 23 0.42 7.20 10.19
N GLY A 24 -0.20 8.24 10.74
CA GLY A 24 0.07 8.74 12.08
C GLY A 24 0.60 10.18 12.08
N ALA A 25 1.30 10.52 13.15
CA ALA A 25 1.88 11.84 13.35
C ALA A 25 3.41 11.77 13.29
N SER A 26 4.01 12.66 12.51
CA SER A 26 5.46 12.84 12.41
C SER A 26 5.81 14.30 12.65
N LYS A 27 7.02 14.58 13.15
CA LYS A 27 7.46 15.96 13.39
C LYS A 27 8.74 16.28 12.63
N THR A 28 8.88 17.54 12.25
CA THR A 28 10.09 18.04 11.60
C THR A 28 10.29 19.52 11.92
N ASP A 29 11.53 19.93 12.16
CA ASP A 29 11.99 21.33 12.24
C ASP A 29 12.64 21.78 10.91
N SER A 30 12.78 20.87 9.95
CA SER A 30 13.46 21.13 8.68
C SER A 30 12.59 21.95 7.74
N LYS A 31 12.91 23.25 7.62
CA LYS A 31 12.28 24.15 6.64
C LYS A 31 12.32 23.62 5.21
N LYS A 32 13.39 22.92 4.84
CA LYS A 32 13.54 22.30 3.51
C LYS A 32 12.53 21.18 3.28
N LEU A 33 12.34 20.30 4.28
CA LEU A 33 11.33 19.23 4.21
C LEU A 33 9.92 19.82 4.16
N LEU A 34 9.66 20.92 4.86
CA LEU A 34 8.37 21.61 4.81
C LEU A 34 8.07 22.14 3.41
N ILE A 35 9.07 22.69 2.69
CA ILE A 35 8.89 23.10 1.30
C ILE A 35 8.54 21.90 0.42
N VAL A 36 9.23 20.75 0.59
CA VAL A 36 8.90 19.52 -0.15
C VAL A 36 7.47 19.08 0.13
N LEU A 37 7.06 19.04 1.41
CA LEU A 37 5.70 18.67 1.80
C LEU A 37 4.65 19.63 1.24
N GLN A 38 4.92 20.94 1.21
CA GLN A 38 4.03 21.93 0.60
C GLN A 38 3.90 21.71 -0.92
N GLU A 39 5.00 21.42 -1.63
CA GLU A 39 4.95 21.09 -3.05
C GLU A 39 4.17 19.79 -3.34
N LEU A 40 4.29 18.80 -2.46
CA LEU A 40 3.48 17.58 -2.53
C LEU A 40 2.01 17.85 -2.27
N LYS A 41 1.67 18.69 -1.30
CA LYS A 41 0.28 19.05 -0.98
C LYS A 41 -0.45 19.77 -2.12
N LYS A 42 0.28 20.41 -3.03
CA LYS A 42 -0.27 21.02 -4.25
C LYS A 42 -0.72 20.00 -5.30
N GLN A 43 -0.26 18.75 -5.22
CA GLN A 43 -0.60 17.73 -6.22
C GLN A 43 -1.98 17.15 -5.91
N GLN A 44 -2.91 17.32 -6.85
CA GLN A 44 -4.27 16.76 -6.77
C GLN A 44 -4.59 15.99 -8.06
N PRO A 45 -4.94 14.69 -7.98
CA PRO A 45 -4.98 13.85 -6.78
C PRO A 45 -3.58 13.64 -6.17
N SER A 46 -3.48 13.11 -4.93
CA SER A 46 -2.24 12.86 -4.15
C SER A 46 -1.27 11.85 -4.82
N ARG A 47 -0.78 12.24 -6.01
CA ARG A 47 0.05 11.45 -6.92
C ARG A 47 1.04 12.38 -7.60
N ILE A 48 2.25 11.88 -7.84
CA ILE A 48 3.31 12.67 -8.46
C ILE A 48 4.23 11.78 -9.31
N PRO A 49 4.65 12.18 -10.52
CA PRO A 49 5.68 11.47 -11.26
C PRO A 49 6.99 11.39 -10.47
N LYS A 50 7.65 10.22 -10.44
CA LYS A 50 8.90 10.03 -9.67
C LYS A 50 9.99 11.06 -10.04
N ALA A 51 10.12 11.38 -11.33
CA ALA A 51 11.07 12.38 -11.80
C ALA A 51 10.77 13.80 -11.25
N LEU A 52 9.50 14.17 -11.12
CA LEU A 52 9.12 15.46 -10.54
C LEU A 52 9.39 15.48 -9.02
N PHE A 53 9.11 14.38 -8.32
CA PHE A 53 9.50 14.23 -6.92
C PHE A 53 11.01 14.41 -6.73
N ASP A 54 11.83 13.70 -7.51
CA ASP A 54 13.29 13.77 -7.41
C ASP A 54 13.80 15.20 -7.69
N LYS A 55 13.17 15.92 -8.64
CA LYS A 55 13.44 17.33 -8.91
C LYS A 55 13.11 18.24 -7.71
N ILE A 56 11.94 18.09 -7.09
CA ILE A 56 11.52 18.89 -5.92
C ILE A 56 12.49 18.69 -4.76
N VAL A 57 12.84 17.44 -4.46
CA VAL A 57 13.77 17.10 -3.37
C VAL A 57 15.18 17.63 -3.65
N SER A 58 15.67 17.45 -4.88
CA SER A 58 17.00 17.92 -5.28
C SER A 58 17.12 19.44 -5.27
N ALA A 59 16.05 20.17 -5.61
CA ALA A 59 16.02 21.63 -5.54
C ALA A 59 16.25 22.15 -4.12
N GLN A 60 15.83 21.39 -3.10
CA GLN A 60 16.08 21.71 -1.69
C GLN A 60 17.45 21.20 -1.18
N LYS A 61 18.26 20.58 -2.04
CA LYS A 61 19.54 19.93 -1.69
C LYS A 61 19.36 18.90 -0.56
N LEU A 62 18.23 18.21 -0.56
CA LEU A 62 17.95 17.13 0.38
C LEU A 62 18.37 15.79 -0.24
N PRO A 63 18.83 14.84 0.58
CA PRO A 63 19.24 13.55 0.06
C PRO A 63 17.99 12.70 -0.24
N ILE A 64 17.90 12.22 -1.49
CA ILE A 64 16.67 11.66 -2.06
C ILE A 64 16.19 10.42 -1.29
N LYS A 65 17.11 9.53 -0.93
CA LYS A 65 16.80 8.23 -0.31
C LYS A 65 16.21 8.41 1.10
N GLU A 66 16.81 9.25 1.91
CA GLU A 66 16.42 9.54 3.28
C GLU A 66 15.12 10.34 3.30
N THR A 67 14.98 11.31 2.38
CA THR A 67 13.73 12.06 2.20
C THR A 67 12.59 11.14 1.82
N TYR A 68 12.81 10.23 0.86
CA TYR A 68 11.82 9.23 0.49
C TYR A 68 11.44 8.33 1.68
N THR A 69 12.44 7.87 2.44
CA THR A 69 12.22 7.01 3.62
C THR A 69 11.38 7.72 4.67
N PHE A 70 11.70 8.98 4.98
CA PHE A 70 10.92 9.80 5.90
C PHE A 70 9.47 9.98 5.40
N LEU A 71 9.27 10.34 4.13
CA LEU A 71 7.94 10.58 3.57
C LEU A 71 7.10 9.30 3.42
N ASN A 72 7.75 8.15 3.22
CA ASN A 72 7.08 6.85 3.27
C ASN A 72 6.45 6.62 4.64
N LEU A 73 7.20 6.88 5.71
CA LEU A 73 6.69 6.76 7.09
C LEU A 73 5.66 7.84 7.42
N ALA A 74 5.94 9.10 7.09
CA ALA A 74 5.13 10.25 7.52
C ALA A 74 3.79 10.38 6.78
N ILE A 75 3.77 10.10 5.46
CA ILE A 75 2.60 10.33 4.59
C ILE A 75 2.30 9.15 3.66
N GLY A 76 2.92 7.98 3.88
CA GLY A 76 2.67 6.79 3.07
C GLY A 76 3.17 6.91 1.63
N LEU A 77 4.18 7.76 1.37
CA LEU A 77 4.76 7.91 0.03
C LEU A 77 5.33 6.58 -0.48
N LYS A 78 4.75 6.06 -1.56
CA LYS A 78 5.16 4.79 -2.17
C LYS A 78 4.97 4.81 -3.68
N ASN A 79 5.57 3.83 -4.36
CA ASN A 79 5.31 3.62 -5.78
C ASN A 79 3.83 3.25 -5.97
N GLN A 80 3.21 3.82 -7.01
CA GLN A 80 1.90 3.36 -7.44
C GLN A 80 2.02 1.88 -7.83
N PRO A 81 1.21 0.98 -7.23
CA PRO A 81 1.20 -0.41 -7.64
C PRO A 81 0.74 -0.53 -9.11
N SER A 82 1.18 -1.59 -9.79
CA SER A 82 0.64 -1.95 -11.10
C SER A 82 -0.88 -2.15 -11.00
N GLU A 83 -1.61 -1.87 -12.09
CA GLU A 83 -3.08 -2.04 -12.14
C GLU A 83 -3.52 -3.45 -11.75
N ILE A 84 -2.68 -4.44 -11.97
CA ILE A 84 -2.83 -5.81 -11.45
C ILE A 84 -1.81 -5.96 -10.31
N TYR A 85 -2.29 -5.80 -9.08
CA TYR A 85 -1.46 -5.95 -7.88
C TYR A 85 -1.28 -7.42 -7.49
N PHE A 86 -2.29 -8.26 -7.74
CA PHE A 86 -2.29 -9.67 -7.36
C PHE A 86 -2.11 -10.56 -8.59
N LYS A 87 -1.22 -11.55 -8.47
CA LYS A 87 -0.93 -12.52 -9.53
C LYS A 87 -2.10 -13.46 -9.80
N LYS A 88 -2.80 -13.88 -8.74
CA LYS A 88 -3.86 -14.90 -8.74
C LYS A 88 -4.72 -14.76 -7.48
N VAL A 89 -5.90 -15.36 -7.48
CA VAL A 89 -6.72 -15.53 -6.27
C VAL A 89 -6.41 -16.89 -5.63
N LEU A 90 -6.06 -16.92 -4.34
CA LEU A 90 -5.95 -18.15 -3.57
C LEU A 90 -7.19 -18.30 -2.69
N ILE A 91 -7.83 -19.46 -2.72
CA ILE A 91 -9.09 -19.71 -2.04
C ILE A 91 -8.92 -20.89 -1.10
N ALA A 92 -8.97 -20.64 0.21
CA ALA A 92 -9.00 -21.69 1.23
C ALA A 92 -10.43 -21.83 1.77
N HIS A 93 -10.87 -23.07 2.01
CA HIS A 93 -12.21 -23.33 2.53
C HIS A 93 -12.29 -24.56 3.43
N ASP A 94 -13.30 -24.59 4.31
CA ASP A 94 -13.61 -25.72 5.20
C ASP A 94 -14.86 -26.51 4.75
N TRP A 95 -15.42 -26.17 3.58
CA TRP A 95 -16.67 -26.77 3.13
C TRP A 95 -16.52 -28.27 2.84
N SER A 96 -17.40 -29.08 3.41
CA SER A 96 -17.33 -30.55 3.36
C SER A 96 -17.39 -31.11 1.93
N ASN A 97 -18.15 -30.47 1.03
CA ASN A 97 -18.28 -30.90 -0.36
C ASN A 97 -17.32 -30.10 -1.27
N ARG A 98 -16.10 -30.61 -1.44
CA ARG A 98 -15.04 -29.94 -2.21
C ARG A 98 -15.37 -29.77 -3.69
N GLU A 99 -16.00 -30.76 -4.31
CA GLU A 99 -16.33 -30.72 -5.74
C GLU A 99 -17.41 -29.68 -6.05
N GLU A 100 -18.45 -29.63 -5.22
CA GLU A 100 -19.50 -28.61 -5.34
C GLU A 100 -18.95 -27.20 -5.12
N PHE A 101 -18.10 -27.01 -4.10
CA PHE A 101 -17.43 -25.73 -3.90
C PHE A 101 -16.59 -25.34 -5.11
N LYS A 102 -15.79 -26.28 -5.64
CA LYS A 102 -14.97 -26.02 -6.82
C LYS A 102 -15.83 -25.59 -8.01
N ALA A 103 -16.93 -26.29 -8.28
CA ALA A 103 -17.83 -25.93 -9.37
C ALA A 103 -18.42 -24.51 -9.21
N LEU A 104 -18.82 -24.14 -7.99
CA LEU A 104 -19.32 -22.79 -7.68
C LEU A 104 -18.25 -21.72 -7.89
N ILE A 105 -17.03 -21.96 -7.41
CA ILE A 105 -15.91 -21.04 -7.57
C ILE A 105 -15.52 -20.89 -9.04
N ASP A 106 -15.42 -21.98 -9.79
CA ASP A 106 -15.11 -21.97 -11.22
C ASP A 106 -16.16 -21.16 -12.02
N GLN A 107 -17.42 -21.15 -11.58
CA GLN A 107 -18.51 -20.39 -12.20
C GLN A 107 -18.46 -18.88 -11.87
N GLU A 108 -18.20 -18.53 -10.61
CA GLU A 108 -18.30 -17.15 -10.11
C GLU A 108 -16.98 -16.36 -10.24
N VAL A 109 -15.83 -17.02 -10.10
CA VAL A 109 -14.52 -16.39 -10.08
C VAL A 109 -13.92 -16.37 -11.48
N LYS A 110 -14.16 -15.26 -12.19
CA LYS A 110 -13.67 -15.03 -13.57
C LYS A 110 -12.16 -14.73 -13.68
N PHE A 111 -11.47 -14.59 -12.56
CA PHE A 111 -10.03 -14.35 -12.51
C PHE A 111 -9.28 -15.67 -12.31
N ASP A 112 -8.00 -15.71 -12.68
CA ASP A 112 -7.14 -16.85 -12.39
C ASP A 112 -7.18 -17.14 -10.88
N HIS A 113 -7.57 -18.35 -10.51
CA HIS A 113 -7.75 -18.76 -9.12
C HIS A 113 -7.26 -20.20 -8.85
N GLU A 114 -6.88 -20.46 -7.60
CA GLU A 114 -6.39 -21.75 -7.11
C GLU A 114 -7.08 -22.03 -5.77
N ILE A 115 -7.76 -23.17 -5.68
CA ILE A 115 -8.34 -23.66 -4.43
C ILE A 115 -7.24 -24.44 -3.70
N VAL A 116 -6.90 -24.00 -2.50
CA VAL A 116 -5.91 -24.63 -1.62
C VAL A 116 -6.61 -25.50 -0.58
N ASN A 117 -6.02 -26.68 -0.35
CA ASN A 117 -6.66 -27.77 0.40
C ASN A 117 -6.75 -27.52 1.92
N ASP A 118 -5.91 -26.64 2.46
CA ASP A 118 -5.82 -26.30 3.87
C ASP A 118 -5.07 -24.97 4.08
N LEU A 119 -5.11 -24.47 5.32
CA LEU A 119 -4.54 -23.18 5.70
C LEU A 119 -3.00 -23.18 5.72
N GLU A 120 -2.36 -24.32 6.00
CA GLU A 120 -0.89 -24.43 5.98
C GLU A 120 -0.36 -24.31 4.55
N SER A 121 -1.00 -25.01 3.61
CA SER A 121 -0.75 -24.93 2.17
C SER A 121 -0.94 -23.51 1.65
N LEU A 122 -1.94 -22.78 2.16
CA LEU A 122 -2.18 -21.37 1.81
C LEU A 122 -0.98 -20.48 2.22
N VAL A 123 -0.48 -20.65 3.45
CA VAL A 123 0.65 -19.86 3.98
C VAL A 123 1.90 -20.10 3.14
N ASP A 124 2.20 -21.36 2.82
CA ASP A 124 3.36 -21.73 2.00
C ASP A 124 3.22 -21.19 0.58
N ARG A 125 2.02 -21.25 0.00
CA ARG A 125 1.76 -20.74 -1.34
C ARG A 125 1.91 -19.22 -1.42
N ALA A 126 1.47 -18.50 -0.38
CA ALA A 126 1.47 -17.05 -0.35
C ALA A 126 2.83 -16.40 -0.04
N ARG A 127 3.82 -17.17 0.43
CA ARG A 127 5.02 -16.68 1.12
C ARG A 127 5.86 -15.65 0.34
N ASP A 128 5.84 -15.66 -0.99
CA ASP A 128 6.74 -14.82 -1.81
C ASP A 128 6.05 -14.08 -2.97
N ASN A 129 4.72 -14.09 -3.04
CA ASN A 129 3.99 -13.48 -4.15
C ASN A 129 2.76 -12.72 -3.64
N ALA A 130 2.40 -11.64 -4.33
CA ALA A 130 1.15 -10.94 -4.06
C ALA A 130 -0.03 -11.76 -4.61
N PHE A 131 -0.82 -12.36 -3.72
CA PHE A 131 -2.08 -13.02 -4.04
C PHE A 131 -3.25 -12.34 -3.34
N LEU A 132 -4.43 -12.35 -3.97
CA LEU A 132 -5.67 -12.04 -3.28
C LEU A 132 -6.11 -13.31 -2.54
N ILE A 133 -6.12 -13.27 -1.23
CA ILE A 133 -6.50 -14.42 -0.41
C ILE A 133 -7.97 -14.32 -0.03
N LYS A 134 -8.74 -15.37 -0.30
CA LYS A 134 -10.13 -15.54 0.13
C LYS A 134 -10.21 -16.76 1.04
N ILE A 135 -10.67 -16.55 2.26
CA ILE A 135 -10.92 -17.62 3.23
C ILE A 135 -12.42 -17.75 3.37
N VAL A 136 -12.96 -18.93 3.07
CA VAL A 136 -14.38 -19.25 3.14
C VAL A 136 -14.58 -20.28 4.24
N CYS A 137 -15.08 -19.84 5.39
CA CYS A 137 -15.32 -20.70 6.54
C CYS A 137 -16.82 -20.81 6.83
N MET A 138 -17.30 -22.04 6.96
CA MET A 138 -18.62 -22.38 7.50
C MET A 138 -18.60 -22.41 9.02
N GLN A 139 -17.46 -22.77 9.62
CA GLN A 139 -17.24 -22.73 11.06
C GLN A 139 -16.09 -21.77 11.38
N TYR A 140 -16.43 -20.50 11.53
CA TYR A 140 -15.44 -19.47 11.88
C TYR A 140 -15.07 -19.56 13.36
N ASN A 141 -13.80 -19.81 13.65
CA ASN A 141 -13.21 -19.72 14.99
C ASN A 141 -12.04 -18.73 14.92
N TYR A 142 -12.10 -17.67 15.74
CA TYR A 142 -11.21 -16.50 15.69
C TYR A 142 -9.80 -16.78 16.20
#